data_AF-W7YIV8-F1
#
_entry.id   AF-W7YIV8-F1
#
_cell.length_a   1.000
_cell.length_b   1.000
_cell.length_c   1.000
_cell.angle_alpha   90.00
_cell.angle_beta   90.00
_cell.angle_gamma   90.00
#
_symmetry.space_group_name_H-M   'P 1'
#
loop_
_entity.id
_entity.type
_entity.pdbx_description
1 polymer ?
#
loop_
_entity_poly.entity_id
_entity_poly.type
_entity_poly.pdbx_seq_one_letter_code
_entity_poly.pdbx_strand_id
1 'polypeptide(L)'
;MNPPFEKKQDIEHVLKAFECLQDGWNIVAIMSPHWTFANDSKSVYFRNWIDDKGYYEKLPDVSFKESGTGVNTVIVVIDRVNNVEQDYKENYKIS
;
A
#
# COMPACT_ATOMS: atom_id res chain seq x y z
N MET A 1 0.10 0.08 -9.10
CA MET A 1 -1.37 0.03 -9.24
C MET A 1 -1.98 1.41 -9.02
N ASN A 2 -3.11 1.71 -9.65
CA ASN A 2 -3.87 2.94 -9.44
C ASN A 2 -5.31 2.57 -9.03
N PRO A 3 -5.54 2.19 -7.76
CA PRO A 3 -6.85 1.77 -7.30
C PRO A 3 -7.88 2.91 -7.35
N PRO A 4 -9.18 2.58 -7.44
CA PRO A 4 -10.22 3.59 -7.39
C PRO A 4 -10.23 4.34 -6.05
N PHE A 5 -10.29 5.68 -6.09
CA PHE A 5 -10.20 6.53 -4.90
C PHE A 5 -11.52 6.67 -4.12
N GLU A 6 -12.63 6.25 -4.72
CA GLU A 6 -13.94 6.42 -4.10
C GLU A 6 -14.19 5.43 -2.95
N LYS A 7 -14.93 5.89 -1.94
CA LYS A 7 -15.41 5.05 -0.81
C LYS A 7 -14.29 4.31 -0.05
N LYS A 8 -13.05 4.82 -0.10
CA LYS A 8 -11.88 4.21 0.57
C LYS A 8 -11.55 2.81 0.04
N GLN A 9 -11.87 2.55 -1.23
CA GLN A 9 -11.52 1.31 -1.93
C GLN A 9 -10.02 1.23 -2.22
N ASP A 10 -9.32 2.35 -2.22
CA ASP A 10 -7.87 2.39 -2.38
C ASP A 10 -7.15 1.59 -1.28
N ILE A 11 -7.51 1.80 -0.01
CA ILE A 11 -6.99 1.01 1.12
C ILE A 11 -7.30 -0.48 0.94
N GLU A 12 -8.54 -0.82 0.59
CA GLU A 12 -8.98 -2.23 0.45
C GLU A 12 -8.20 -2.96 -0.65
N HIS A 13 -8.02 -2.32 -1.81
CA HIS A 13 -7.28 -2.91 -2.92
C HIS A 13 -5.80 -3.08 -2.59
N VAL A 14 -5.19 -2.12 -1.88
CA VAL A 14 -3.77 -2.24 -1.48
C VAL A 14 -3.58 -3.37 -0.48
N LEU A 15 -4.43 -3.47 0.54
CA LEU A 15 -4.39 -4.57 1.50
C LEU A 15 -4.57 -5.92 0.79
N LYS A 16 -5.54 -6.01 -0.14
CA LYS A 16 -5.79 -7.24 -0.88
C LYS A 16 -4.63 -7.61 -1.81
N ALA A 17 -4.03 -6.62 -2.47
CA ALA A 17 -2.86 -6.84 -3.29
C ALA A 17 -1.68 -7.35 -2.44
N PHE A 18 -1.51 -6.83 -1.23
CA PHE A 18 -0.45 -7.27 -0.31
C PHE A 18 -0.60 -8.72 0.12
N GLU A 19 -1.83 -9.19 0.38
CA GLU A 19 -2.10 -10.60 0.69
C GLU A 19 -1.62 -11.55 -0.43
N CYS A 20 -1.73 -11.11 -1.69
CA CYS A 20 -1.33 -11.88 -2.87
C CYS A 20 0.13 -11.67 -3.28
N LEU A 21 0.84 -10.73 -2.65
CA LEU A 21 2.22 -10.41 -2.97
C LEU A 21 3.16 -11.49 -2.44
N GLN A 22 4.14 -11.89 -3.24
CA GLN A 22 5.19 -12.80 -2.79
C GLN A 22 6.17 -12.07 -1.87
N ASP A 23 6.75 -12.81 -0.94
CA ASP A 23 7.85 -12.33 -0.10
C ASP A 23 9.04 -11.89 -0.98
N GLY A 24 9.67 -10.77 -0.61
CA GLY A 24 10.73 -10.11 -1.37
C GLY A 24 10.27 -9.16 -2.49
N TRP A 25 8.96 -8.95 -2.66
CA TRP A 25 8.40 -8.05 -3.68
C TRP A 25 7.71 -6.83 -3.07
N ASN A 26 7.51 -5.80 -3.90
CA ASN A 26 6.98 -4.51 -3.48
C ASN A 26 5.69 -4.15 -4.25
N ILE A 27 4.77 -3.47 -3.56
CA ILE A 27 3.62 -2.79 -4.15
C ILE A 27 3.96 -1.30 -4.28
N VAL A 28 3.74 -0.76 -5.47
CA VAL A 28 3.71 0.69 -5.70
C VAL A 28 2.29 1.08 -6.08
N ALA A 29 1.63 1.93 -5.29
CA ALA A 29 0.23 2.33 -5.47
C ALA A 29 0.08 3.85 -5.49
N ILE A 30 -0.74 4.38 -6.40
CA ILE A 30 -1.19 5.79 -6.36
C ILE A 30 -2.53 5.81 -5.60
N MET A 31 -2.63 6.59 -4.53
CA MET A 31 -3.82 6.61 -3.66
C MET A 31 -4.29 8.05 -3.39
N SER A 32 -5.53 8.18 -2.91
CA SER A 32 -5.99 9.42 -2.29
C SER A 32 -5.18 9.70 -1.01
N PRO A 33 -4.87 10.96 -0.66
CA PRO A 33 -4.17 11.30 0.57
C PRO A 33 -5.08 11.18 1.81
N HIS A 34 -6.38 10.92 1.66
CA HIS A 34 -7.35 10.97 2.76
C HIS A 34 -6.95 10.11 3.96
N TRP A 35 -6.42 8.92 3.70
CA TRP A 35 -5.97 7.98 4.74
C TRP A 35 -4.79 8.52 5.56
N THR A 36 -4.08 9.56 5.12
CA THR A 36 -2.93 10.13 5.85
C THR A 36 -3.33 10.99 7.05
N PHE A 37 -4.57 11.50 7.09
CA PHE A 37 -5.02 12.44 8.12
C PHE A 37 -6.40 12.11 8.71
N ALA A 38 -7.23 11.31 8.04
CA ALA A 38 -8.58 11.01 8.53
C ALA A 38 -8.57 10.14 9.80
N ASN A 39 -9.50 10.39 10.72
CA ASN A 39 -9.59 9.68 12.00
C ASN A 39 -10.56 8.50 12.00
N ASP A 40 -11.12 8.13 10.85
CA ASP A 40 -11.94 6.93 10.76
C ASP A 40 -11.09 5.66 10.93
N SER A 41 -11.72 4.59 11.41
CA SER A 41 -11.06 3.34 11.77
C SER A 41 -10.21 2.75 10.64
N LYS A 42 -10.68 2.81 9.39
CA LYS A 42 -9.97 2.26 8.23
C LYS A 42 -8.69 3.05 7.93
N SER A 43 -8.78 4.38 7.97
CA SER A 43 -7.61 5.26 7.78
C SER A 43 -6.58 5.10 8.89
N VAL A 44 -7.03 5.01 10.16
CA VAL A 44 -6.15 4.77 11.32
C VAL A 44 -5.46 3.41 11.20
N TYR A 45 -6.24 2.36 10.90
CA TYR A 45 -5.70 1.02 10.69
C TYR A 45 -4.62 1.00 9.61
N PHE A 46 -4.90 1.59 8.45
CA PHE A 46 -3.96 1.58 7.34
C PHE A 46 -2.66 2.32 7.65
N ARG A 47 -2.73 3.48 8.34
CA ARG A 47 -1.52 4.19 8.81
C ARG A 47 -0.67 3.34 9.74
N ASN A 48 -1.28 2.68 10.71
CA ASN A 48 -0.55 1.81 11.64
C ASN A 48 0.01 0.56 10.93
N TRP A 49 -0.72 0.06 9.93
CA TRP A 49 -0.33 -1.14 9.20
C TRP A 49 0.85 -0.92 8.24
N ILE A 50 0.97 0.27 7.64
CA ILE A 50 2.06 0.61 6.70
C ILE A 50 3.34 1.08 7.40
N ASP A 51 3.25 1.54 8.64
CA ASP A 51 4.34 2.18 9.40
C ASP A 51 5.65 1.36 9.44
N ASP A 52 5.53 0.03 9.49
CA ASP A 52 6.63 -0.92 9.53
C ASP A 52 6.93 -1.61 8.18
N LYS A 53 6.16 -1.30 7.13
CA LYS A 53 6.21 -2.01 5.83
C LYS A 53 6.53 -1.11 4.65
N GLY A 54 6.42 0.20 4.78
CA GLY A 54 6.52 1.07 3.62
C GLY A 54 6.51 2.56 3.94
N TYR A 55 6.40 3.36 2.90
CA TYR A 55 6.35 4.81 2.97
C TYR A 55 5.43 5.38 1.89
N TYR A 56 5.14 6.68 1.99
CA TYR A 56 4.39 7.39 0.97
C TYR A 56 4.96 8.78 0.75
N GLU A 57 4.81 9.27 -0.48
CA GLU A 57 5.22 10.62 -0.88
C GLU A 57 4.07 11.32 -1.58
N LYS A 58 3.92 12.62 -1.33
CA LYS A 58 2.94 13.44 -2.05
C LYS A 58 3.42 13.63 -3.48
N LEU A 59 2.55 13.34 -4.43
CA LEU A 59 2.81 13.69 -5.81
C LEU A 59 2.52 15.18 -6.03
N PRO A 60 3.18 15.83 -7.00
CA PRO A 60 2.91 17.22 -7.34
C PRO A 60 1.42 17.43 -7.63
N ASP A 61 0.91 18.60 -7.23
CA ASP A 61 -0.43 19.03 -7.63
C ASP A 61 -0.54 18.91 -9.16
N VAL A 62 -1.71 18.53 -9.68
CA VAL A 62 -1.98 18.37 -11.12
C VAL A 62 -1.51 17.04 -11.75
N SER A 63 -0.84 16.14 -11.01
CA SER A 63 -0.32 14.87 -11.57
C SER A 63 -1.37 13.97 -12.26
N PHE A 64 -2.66 14.11 -11.94
CA PHE A 64 -3.76 13.33 -12.55
C PHE A 64 -4.89 14.18 -13.15
N LYS A 65 -4.66 15.47 -13.45
CA LYS A 65 -5.72 16.32 -14.04
C LYS A 65 -6.26 15.77 -15.36
N GLU A 66 -5.41 15.19 -16.21
CA GLU A 66 -5.83 14.61 -17.50
C GLU A 66 -6.71 13.36 -17.32
N SER A 67 -6.61 12.68 -16.18
CA SER A 67 -7.44 11.51 -15.84
C SER A 67 -8.79 11.90 -15.18
N GLY A 68 -9.13 13.19 -15.14
CA GLY A 68 -10.43 13.68 -14.67
C GLY A 68 -10.56 13.84 -13.15
N THR A 69 -9.49 13.61 -12.38
CA THR A 69 -9.49 13.80 -10.93
C THR A 69 -8.62 15.00 -10.55
N GLY A 70 -9.24 16.09 -10.11
CA GLY A 70 -8.53 17.26 -9.56
C GLY A 70 -8.03 17.04 -8.12
N VAL A 71 -7.90 15.79 -7.70
CA VAL A 71 -7.61 15.41 -6.31
C VAL A 71 -6.11 15.26 -6.16
N ASN A 72 -5.56 15.79 -5.06
CA ASN A 72 -4.18 15.51 -4.68
C ASN A 72 -3.99 14.00 -4.52
N THR A 73 -2.80 13.49 -4.81
CA THR A 73 -2.50 12.05 -4.74
C THR A 73 -1.19 11.80 -4.03
N VAL A 74 -1.04 10.59 -3.50
CA VAL A 74 0.22 10.10 -2.93
C VAL A 74 0.66 8.86 -3.70
N ILE A 75 1.96 8.71 -3.89
CA ILE A 75 2.56 7.42 -4.22
C ILE A 75 2.88 6.70 -2.92
N VAL A 76 2.51 5.43 -2.84
CA VAL A 76 2.66 4.56 -1.68
C VAL A 76 3.49 3.38 -2.11
N VAL A 77 4.59 3.13 -1.41
CA VAL A 77 5.49 2.00 -1.64
C VAL A 77 5.46 1.11 -0.41
N ILE A 78 5.14 -0.17 -0.60
CA ILE A 78 5.01 -1.16 0.46
C ILE A 78 5.86 -2.36 0.10
N ASP A 79 6.76 -2.74 0.99
CA ASP A 79 7.68 -3.84 0.82
C ASP A 79 7.18 -5.05 1.60
N ARG A 80 7.18 -6.22 0.96
CA ARG A 80 6.97 -7.49 1.66
C ARG A 80 8.33 -8.13 1.88
N VAL A 81 8.83 -8.05 3.11
CA VAL A 81 10.17 -8.53 3.46
C VAL A 81 10.29 -10.02 3.16
N ASN A 82 11.42 -10.43 2.57
CA ASN A 82 11.72 -11.84 2.37
C ASN A 82 12.06 -12.49 3.72
N ASN A 83 11.22 -13.41 4.19
CA ASN A 83 11.48 -14.18 5.41
C ASN A 83 12.36 -15.39 5.09
N VAL A 84 13.61 -15.10 4.70
CA VAL A 84 14.58 -16.10 4.23
C VAL A 84 14.70 -17.27 5.21
N GLU A 85 14.70 -17.04 6.53
CA GLU A 85 14.74 -18.13 7.52
C GLU A 85 13.49 -19.03 7.53
N GLN A 86 12.30 -18.47 7.29
CA GLN A 86 11.05 -19.24 7.28
C GLN A 86 10.93 -20.03 5.97
N ASP A 87 11.30 -19.42 4.85
CA ASP A 87 11.39 -20.08 3.53
C ASP A 87 12.38 -21.24 3.54
N TYR A 88 13.55 -21.08 4.19
CA TYR A 88 14.50 -22.18 4.34
C TYR A 88 13.94 -23.33 5.18
N LYS A 89 13.25 -23.05 6.29
CA LYS A 89 12.66 -24.09 7.15
C LYS A 89 11.52 -24.85 6.47
N GLU A 90 10.63 -24.14 5.77
CA GLU A 90 9.48 -24.75 5.08
C GLU A 90 9.90 -25.58 3.86
N ASN A 91 10.88 -25.11 3.08
CA ASN A 91 11.28 -25.77 1.84
C ASN A 91 12.33 -26.88 2.01
N TYR A 92 13.13 -26.86 3.09
CA TYR A 92 14.21 -27.84 3.28
C TYR A 92 14.02 -28.80 4.46
N LYS A 93 12.86 -28.77 5.16
CA LYS A 93 12.47 -29.72 6.23
C LYS A 93 13.62 -30.10 7.18
N ILE A 94 14.35 -29.12 7.69
CA ILE A 94 15.31 -29.38 8.76
C ILE A 94 14.54 -29.23 10.07
N SER A 95 14.35 -30.36 10.76
CA SER A 95 13.75 -30.46 12.11
C SER A 95 14.67 -29.87 13.18
#